data_AF-A0A6B3IAU3-F1
#
_entry.id   AF-A0A6B3IAU3-F1
#
_cell.length_a   1.000
_cell.length_b   1.000
_cell.length_c   1.000
_cell.angle_alpha   90.00
_cell.angle_beta   90.00
_cell.angle_gamma   90.00
#
_symmetry.space_group_name_H-M   'P 1'
#
loop_
_entity.id
_entity.type
_entity.pdbx_description
1 polymer ?
#
loop_
_entity_poly.entity_id
_entity_poly.type
_entity_poly.pdbx_seq_one_letter_code
_entity_poly.pdbx_strand_id
1 'polypeptide(L)' 'SHNHPSYIEPYQGAATGIGGIVRDILAMGARPIAVVDPLRFGAADHPDTKRVLPGVVAGIGGYGNCLG' A
#
# COMPACT_ATOMS: atom_id res chain seq x y z
N SER A 1 5.46 -1.44 8.13
CA SER A 1 4.15 -1.91 7.62
C SER A 1 3.12 -0.79 7.80
N HIS A 2 1.93 -0.90 7.21
CA HIS A 2 0.89 0.12 7.32
C HIS A 2 -0.50 -0.49 7.60
N ASN A 3 -0.54 -1.49 8.48
CA ASN A 3 -1.70 -2.38 8.66
C ASN A 3 -2.92 -1.66 9.24
N HIS A 4 -2.75 -1.01 10.39
CA HIS A 4 -3.86 -0.37 11.10
C HIS A 4 -4.52 0.75 10.26
N PRO A 5 -3.78 1.68 9.64
CA PRO A 5 -4.39 2.68 8.76
C PRO A 5 -5.04 2.07 7.53
N SER A 6 -4.42 1.06 6.90
CA SER A 6 -4.97 0.40 5.69
C SER A 6 -6.24 -0.40 5.96
N TYR A 7 -6.53 -0.75 7.21
CA TYR A 7 -7.81 -1.38 7.57
C TYR A 7 -8.94 -0.35 7.72
N ILE A 8 -8.63 0.80 8.33
CA ILE A 8 -9.59 1.88 8.59
C ILE A 8 -9.90 2.67 7.32
N GLU A 9 -8.87 3.10 6.60
CA GLU A 9 -8.98 3.82 5.33
C GLU A 9 -8.05 3.17 4.28
N PRO A 10 -8.58 2.20 3.51
CA PRO A 10 -7.76 1.34 2.65
C PRO A 10 -6.92 2.07 1.61
N TYR A 11 -7.49 3.07 0.92
CA TYR A 11 -6.77 3.76 -0.14
C TYR A 11 -5.64 4.60 0.43
N GLN A 12 -5.97 5.51 1.36
CA GLN A 12 -4.96 6.42 1.89
C GLN A 12 -3.93 5.67 2.73
N GLY A 13 -4.34 4.68 3.53
CA GLY A 13 -3.41 3.87 4.31
C GLY A 13 -2.41 3.13 3.42
N ALA A 14 -2.86 2.51 2.33
CA ALA A 14 -1.94 1.81 1.45
C ALA A 14 -1.01 2.77 0.69
N ALA A 15 -1.55 3.89 0.17
CA ALA A 15 -0.79 4.90 -0.55
C ALA A 15 0.31 5.54 0.32
N THR A 16 0.00 5.91 1.57
CA THR A 16 0.98 6.48 2.50
C THR A 16 2.02 5.45 2.95
N GLY A 17 1.65 4.17 3.00
CA GLY A 17 2.57 3.05 3.19
C GLY A 17 3.66 3.01 2.11
N ILE A 18 3.28 3.11 0.83
CA ILE A 18 4.22 3.19 -0.30
C ILE A 18 5.08 4.46 -0.19
N GLY A 19 4.46 5.61 0.05
CA GLY A 19 5.21 6.86 0.20
C GLY A 19 6.24 6.82 1.32
N GLY A 20 5.94 6.13 2.43
CA GLY A 20 6.88 5.93 3.53
C GLY A 20 8.14 5.19 3.10
N ILE A 21 7.98 3.96 2.58
CA ILE A 21 9.13 3.12 2.20
C ILE A 21 9.97 3.75 1.08
N VAL A 22 9.33 4.42 0.11
CA VAL A 22 10.03 5.13 -0.96
C VAL A 22 10.91 6.24 -0.39
N ARG A 23 10.39 7.04 0.55
CA ARG A 23 11.16 8.10 1.20
C ARG A 23 12.33 7.54 2.02
N ASP A 24 12.15 6.42 2.70
CA ASP A 24 13.22 5.78 3.46
C ASP A 24 14.39 5.37 2.54
N ILE A 25 14.11 4.80 1.37
CA ILE A 25 15.14 4.45 0.37
C ILE A 25 15.83 5.70 -0.18
N LEU A 26 15.07 6.75 -0.51
CA LEU A 26 15.62 8.01 -1.00
C LEU A 26 16.53 8.69 0.05
N ALA A 27 16.17 8.63 1.33
CA ALA A 27 16.95 9.19 2.43
C ALA A 27 18.33 8.52 2.59
N MET A 28 18.46 7.26 2.15
CA MET A 28 19.74 6.56 2.10
C MET A 28 20.61 6.94 0.90
N GLY A 29 20.16 7.85 0.03
CA GLY A 29 20.82 8.20 -1.23
C GLY A 29 20.69 7.13 -2.32
N ALA A 30 19.81 6.14 -2.12
CA ALA A 30 19.55 5.08 -3.08
C ALA A 30 18.36 5.43 -3.97
N ARG A 31 18.37 4.90 -5.21
CA ARG A 31 17.26 5.04 -6.15
C ARG A 31 16.32 3.84 -6.02
N PRO A 32 15.03 4.04 -5.67
CA PRO A 32 14.02 2.98 -5.77
C PRO A 32 13.92 2.47 -7.21
N ILE A 33 13.88 1.15 -7.39
CA ILE A 33 13.73 0.51 -8.71
C ILE A 33 12.48 -0.38 -8.82
N ALA A 34 11.92 -0.79 -7.69
CA ALA A 34 10.71 -1.59 -7.59
C ALA A 34 10.14 -1.47 -6.18
N VAL A 35 8.83 -1.73 -6.06
CA VAL A 35 8.11 -1.90 -4.80
C VAL A 35 7.38 -3.24 -4.86
N VAL A 36 7.33 -3.96 -3.73
CA VAL A 36 6.70 -5.28 -3.65
C VAL A 36 5.83 -5.34 -2.40
N ASP A 37 4.59 -5.81 -2.55
CA ASP A 37 3.57 -5.78 -1.50
C ASP A 37 3.18 -7.18 -1.02
N PRO A 38 3.65 -7.63 0.15
CA PRO A 38 3.20 -8.89 0.75
C PRO A 38 1.82 -8.72 1.41
N LEU A 39 0.76 -8.72 0.61
CA LEU A 39 -0.61 -8.49 1.09
C LEU A 39 -1.19 -9.72 1.82
N ARG A 40 -1.96 -9.46 2.89
CA ARG A 40 -2.68 -10.48 3.68
C ARG A 40 -4.06 -9.93 4.05
N PHE A 41 -5.10 -10.67 3.71
CA PHE A 41 -6.49 -10.34 4.02
C PHE A 41 -7.20 -11.56 4.62
N GLY A 42 -8.46 -11.38 5.04
CA GLY A 42 -9.33 -12.48 5.42
C GLY A 42 -9.71 -13.37 4.22
N ALA A 43 -10.64 -14.30 4.44
CA ALA A 43 -11.17 -15.14 3.37
C ALA A 43 -11.70 -14.28 2.21
N ALA A 44 -11.51 -14.73 0.97
CA ALA A 44 -11.80 -13.94 -0.24
C ALA A 44 -13.31 -13.63 -0.40
N ASP A 45 -14.17 -14.49 0.14
CA ASP A 45 -15.62 -14.35 0.14
C ASP A 45 -16.16 -13.53 1.33
N HIS A 46 -15.34 -13.29 2.36
CA HIS A 46 -15.75 -12.54 3.53
C HIS A 46 -16.16 -11.10 3.14
N PRO A 47 -17.31 -10.59 3.61
CA PRO A 47 -17.82 -9.27 3.22
C PRO A 47 -16.81 -8.14 3.44
N ASP A 48 -16.06 -8.21 4.55
CA ASP A 48 -15.08 -7.17 4.88
C ASP A 48 -13.83 -7.18 3.98
N THR A 49 -13.44 -8.35 3.44
CA THR A 49 -12.35 -8.44 2.47
C THR A 49 -12.69 -7.65 1.20
N LYS A 50 -13.96 -7.69 0.77
CA LYS A 50 -14.45 -6.92 -0.39
C LYS A 50 -14.42 -5.41 -0.16
N ARG A 51 -14.48 -4.95 1.09
CA ARG A 51 -14.34 -3.53 1.45
C ARG A 51 -12.88 -3.09 1.43
N VAL A 52 -11.98 -3.87 2.03
CA VAL A 52 -10.59 -3.46 2.26
C VAL A 52 -9.69 -3.68 1.04
N LEU A 53 -9.75 -4.86 0.43
CA LEU A 53 -8.78 -5.27 -0.60
C LEU A 53 -8.73 -4.32 -1.81
N PRO A 54 -9.86 -3.93 -2.44
CA PRO A 54 -9.81 -3.06 -3.62
C PRO A 54 -9.18 -1.70 -3.34
N GLY A 55 -9.49 -1.12 -2.17
CA GLY A 55 -8.93 0.18 -1.77
C GLY A 55 -7.43 0.11 -1.50
N VAL A 56 -6.93 -0.97 -0.86
CA VAL A 56 -5.49 -1.17 -0.67
C VAL A 56 -4.76 -1.26 -2.01
N VAL A 57 -5.26 -2.09 -2.94
CA VAL A 57 -4.64 -2.25 -4.27
C VAL A 57 -4.68 -0.92 -5.05
N ALA A 58 -5.80 -0.21 -5.01
CA ALA A 58 -5.93 1.09 -5.64
C ALA A 58 -4.99 2.15 -5.03
N GLY A 59 -4.80 2.15 -3.71
CA GLY A 59 -3.90 3.07 -3.02
C GLY A 59 -2.42 2.82 -3.35
N ILE A 60 -2.01 1.55 -3.38
CA ILE A 60 -0.68 1.14 -3.83
C ILE A 60 -0.43 1.63 -5.26
N GLY A 61 -1.33 1.29 -6.19
CA GLY A 61 -1.22 1.71 -7.58
C GLY A 61 -1.27 3.23 -7.75
N GLY A 62 -2.14 3.90 -6.99
CA GLY A 62 -2.29 5.36 -7.04
C GLY A 62 -1.01 6.10 -6.67
N TYR A 63 -0.29 5.66 -5.64
CA TYR A 63 0.99 6.27 -5.28
C TYR A 63 2.13 5.75 -6.16
N GLY A 64 2.25 4.43 -6.32
CA GLY A 64 3.32 3.77 -7.06
C GLY A 64 3.39 4.23 -8.52
N ASN A 65 2.28 4.21 -9.25
CA ASN A 65 2.26 4.60 -10.67
C ASN A 65 2.62 6.08 -10.88
N CYS A 66 2.39 6.95 -9.90
CA CYS A 66 2.77 8.36 -9.99
C CYS A 66 4.28 8.59 -9.83
N LEU A 67 5.02 7.64 -9.24
CA LEU A 67 6.46 7.74 -9.04
C LEU A 67 7.27 7.26 -10.25
N GLY A 68 6.67 6.50 -11.15
CA GLY A 68 7.33 5.80 -12.27
C GLY A 68 7.65 4.35 -11.95
#